data_AF-A0A1F8FBF2-F1
#
_entry.id   AF-A0A1F8FBF2-F1
#
_cell.length_a   1.000
_cell.length_b   1.000
_cell.length_c   1.000
_cell.angle_alpha   90.00
_cell.angle_beta   90.00
_cell.angle_gamma   90.00
#
_symmetry.space_group_name_H-M   'P 1'
#
loop_
_entity.id
_entity.type
_entity.pdbx_description
1 polymer ?
#
loop_
_entity_poly.entity_id
_entity_poly.type
_entity_poly.pdbx_seq_one_letter_code
_entity_poly.pdbx_strand_id
1 'polypeptide(L)'
;MAHKSDTELKSVKIKDLKAGPIRDVVLPDGFIERVRIFKNSLREVETSSLEETVANFQRDLTPEKELLIWEHIASTYDGFVSKLSLNLDAKKEAFSILLGFSMGLNSHGPKYLNANQADELINSYKNR
;
A
#
# COMPACT_ATOMS: atom_id res chain seq x y z
N MET A 1 2.29 8.11 -45.51
CA MET A 1 1.00 7.80 -44.88
C MET A 1 1.19 7.90 -43.37
N ALA A 2 0.55 8.85 -42.71
CA ALA A 2 0.65 9.05 -41.26
C ALA A 2 -0.59 8.45 -40.59
N HIS A 3 -0.43 7.39 -39.81
CA HIS A 3 -1.49 6.89 -38.93
C HIS A 3 -1.64 7.86 -37.75
N LYS A 4 -2.65 8.73 -37.81
CA LYS A 4 -3.20 9.36 -36.61
C LYS A 4 -4.15 8.35 -35.96
N SER A 5 -3.76 7.80 -34.81
CA SER A 5 -4.71 7.08 -33.96
C SER A 5 -5.55 8.10 -33.19
N ASP A 6 -6.79 8.31 -33.61
CA ASP A 6 -7.79 9.06 -32.84
C ASP A 6 -8.08 8.30 -31.55
N THR A 7 -7.42 8.69 -30.46
CA THR A 7 -7.66 8.12 -29.14
C THR A 7 -8.73 8.96 -28.44
N GLU A 8 -10.00 8.56 -28.56
CA GLU A 8 -11.09 9.18 -27.81
C GLU A 8 -11.01 8.80 -26.32
N LEU A 9 -10.91 9.81 -25.45
CA LEU A 9 -10.98 9.61 -24.01
C LEU A 9 -12.40 9.23 -23.59
N LYS A 10 -12.54 8.15 -22.82
CA LYS A 10 -13.82 7.73 -22.23
C LYS A 10 -13.76 7.79 -20.71
N SER A 11 -14.76 8.45 -20.11
CA SER A 11 -14.98 8.40 -18.67
C SER A 11 -15.75 7.13 -18.32
N VAL A 12 -15.25 6.38 -17.33
CA VAL A 12 -15.86 5.14 -16.83
C VAL A 12 -15.97 5.21 -15.32
N LYS A 13 -17.00 4.58 -14.73
CA LYS A 13 -17.11 4.51 -13.27
C LYS A 13 -16.08 3.50 -12.77
N ILE A 14 -15.43 3.80 -11.63
CA ILE A 14 -14.43 2.90 -11.02
C ILE A 14 -15.01 1.50 -10.80
N LYS A 15 -16.27 1.40 -10.35
CA LYS A 15 -16.94 0.11 -10.11
C LYS A 15 -17.14 -0.74 -11.38
N ASP A 16 -17.07 -0.13 -12.55
CA ASP A 16 -17.22 -0.82 -13.84
C ASP A 16 -15.86 -1.28 -14.38
N LEU A 17 -14.74 -0.92 -13.71
CA LEU A 17 -13.41 -1.42 -14.03
C LEU A 17 -13.30 -2.89 -13.63
N LYS A 18 -12.69 -3.68 -14.53
CA LYS A 18 -12.35 -5.07 -14.26
C LYS A 18 -10.90 -5.16 -13.82
N ALA A 19 -10.63 -6.02 -12.84
CA ALA A 19 -9.25 -6.34 -12.47
C ALA A 19 -8.50 -6.93 -13.67
N GLY A 20 -7.20 -6.65 -13.74
CA GLY A 20 -6.32 -7.30 -14.70
C GLY A 20 -6.28 -8.83 -14.50
N PRO A 21 -5.86 -9.58 -15.52
CA PRO A 21 -5.70 -11.01 -15.39
C PRO A 21 -4.63 -11.35 -14.34
N ILE A 22 -4.86 -12.43 -13.59
CA ILE A 22 -3.82 -13.07 -12.79
C ILE A 22 -2.75 -13.52 -13.78
N ARG A 23 -1.49 -13.16 -13.53
CA ARG A 23 -0.36 -13.69 -14.27
C ARG A 23 0.00 -15.02 -13.62
N ASP A 24 0.24 -16.07 -14.41
CA ASP A 24 0.68 -17.38 -13.92
C ASP A 24 2.14 -17.32 -13.40
N VAL A 25 2.37 -16.45 -12.43
CA VAL A 25 3.65 -16.24 -11.76
C VAL A 25 3.68 -17.19 -10.58
N VAL A 26 4.67 -18.08 -10.59
CA VAL A 26 5.05 -18.82 -9.39
C VAL A 26 5.67 -17.82 -8.43
N LEU A 27 4.98 -17.57 -7.32
CA LEU A 27 5.50 -16.73 -6.26
C LEU A 27 6.68 -17.44 -5.57
N PRO A 28 7.76 -16.72 -5.20
CA PRO A 28 8.91 -17.31 -4.52
C PRO A 28 8.53 -18.07 -3.24
N ASP A 29 9.41 -18.99 -2.83
CA ASP A 29 9.26 -19.68 -1.55
C ASP A 29 9.21 -18.68 -0.38
N GLY A 30 8.32 -18.95 0.58
CA GLY A 30 8.12 -18.07 1.74
C GLY A 30 7.36 -16.76 1.46
N PHE A 31 6.99 -16.48 0.20
CA PHE A 31 6.26 -15.26 -0.16
C PHE A 31 4.94 -15.12 0.62
N ILE A 32 4.14 -16.18 0.68
CA ILE A 32 2.85 -16.17 1.40
C ILE A 32 3.05 -15.94 2.90
N GLU A 33 4.14 -16.43 3.50
CA GLU A 33 4.43 -16.20 4.91
C GLU A 33 4.73 -14.72 5.17
N ARG A 34 5.56 -14.11 4.32
CA ARG A 34 5.86 -12.68 4.37
C ARG A 34 4.60 -11.82 4.20
N VAL A 35 3.70 -12.22 3.29
CA VAL A 35 2.39 -11.58 3.16
C VAL A 35 1.59 -11.67 4.46
N ARG A 36 1.55 -12.85 5.08
CA ARG A 36 0.85 -13.02 6.37
C ARG A 36 1.42 -12.13 7.46
N ILE A 37 2.76 -12.01 7.53
CA ILE A 37 3.45 -11.17 8.51
C ILE A 37 3.04 -9.72 8.36
N PHE A 38 3.19 -9.12 7.17
CA PHE A 38 2.86 -7.69 7.02
C PHE A 38 1.37 -7.44 7.23
N LYS A 39 0.49 -8.35 6.78
CA LYS A 39 -0.96 -8.22 6.98
C LYS A 39 -1.33 -8.23 8.46
N ASN A 40 -0.66 -9.05 9.28
CA ASN A 40 -0.92 -9.05 10.71
C ASN A 40 -0.56 -7.70 11.36
N SER A 41 0.54 -7.07 10.94
CA SER A 41 0.90 -5.72 11.40
C SER A 41 -0.10 -4.65 10.95
N LEU A 42 -0.72 -4.80 9.78
CA LEU A 42 -1.66 -3.83 9.20
C LEU A 42 -3.14 -4.15 9.44
N ARG A 43 -3.48 -5.22 10.17
CA ARG A 43 -4.84 -5.80 10.24
C ARG A 43 -5.96 -4.83 10.67
N GLU A 44 -5.63 -3.77 11.41
CA GLU A 44 -6.62 -2.78 11.85
C GLU A 44 -6.98 -1.77 10.76
N VAL A 45 -6.11 -1.58 9.78
CA VAL A 45 -6.18 -0.50 8.78
C VAL A 45 -6.24 -1.00 7.34
N GLU A 46 -5.80 -2.23 7.09
CA GLU A 46 -5.85 -2.92 5.81
C GLU A 46 -6.60 -4.25 6.02
N THR A 47 -7.79 -4.37 5.42
CA THR A 47 -8.77 -5.43 5.76
C THR A 47 -9.03 -6.42 4.62
N SER A 48 -8.29 -6.36 3.50
CA SER A 48 -8.39 -7.38 2.46
C SER A 48 -8.06 -8.77 3.01
N SER A 49 -8.54 -9.83 2.39
CA SER A 49 -8.18 -11.20 2.83
C SER A 49 -6.75 -11.56 2.39
N LEU A 50 -6.17 -12.60 2.98
CA LEU A 50 -4.86 -13.10 2.54
C LEU A 50 -4.92 -13.56 1.07
N GLU A 51 -6.01 -14.24 0.70
CA GLU A 51 -6.25 -14.74 -0.66
C GLU A 51 -6.37 -13.58 -1.66
N GLU A 52 -7.09 -12.51 -1.30
CA GLU A 52 -7.22 -11.32 -2.14
C GLU A 52 -5.85 -10.63 -2.31
N THR A 53 -5.09 -10.47 -1.23
CA THR A 53 -3.75 -9.88 -1.28
C THR A 53 -2.80 -10.70 -2.15
N VAL A 54 -2.77 -12.03 -2.01
CA VAL A 54 -1.95 -12.90 -2.85
C VAL A 54 -2.37 -12.80 -4.31
N ALA A 55 -3.68 -12.78 -4.60
CA ALA A 55 -4.18 -12.60 -5.95
C ALA A 55 -3.79 -11.23 -6.54
N ASN A 56 -3.72 -10.17 -5.72
CA ASN A 56 -3.24 -8.86 -6.16
C ASN A 56 -1.75 -8.91 -6.54
N PHE A 57 -0.91 -9.54 -5.72
CA PHE A 57 0.50 -9.74 -6.07
C PHE A 57 0.69 -10.55 -7.36
N GLN A 58 -0.14 -11.55 -7.62
CA GLN A 58 -0.09 -12.28 -8.90
C GLN A 58 -0.46 -11.42 -10.12
N ARG A 59 -1.08 -10.25 -9.92
CA ARG A 59 -1.36 -9.28 -10.99
C ARG A 59 -0.25 -8.24 -11.14
N ASP A 60 0.71 -8.18 -10.23
CA ASP A 60 1.80 -7.22 -10.27
C ASP A 60 2.88 -7.64 -11.28
N LEU A 61 3.57 -6.64 -11.83
CA LEU A 61 4.64 -6.89 -12.81
C LEU A 61 5.91 -7.41 -12.11
N THR A 62 6.11 -6.96 -10.87
CA THR A 62 7.26 -7.31 -10.05
C THR A 62 6.82 -7.61 -8.62
N PRO A 63 6.15 -8.76 -8.36
CA PRO A 63 5.50 -9.04 -7.08
C PRO A 63 6.45 -8.97 -5.88
N GLU A 64 7.70 -9.40 -6.06
CA GLU A 64 8.74 -9.33 -5.03
C GLU A 64 9.11 -7.88 -4.66
N LYS A 65 9.19 -6.97 -5.65
CA LYS A 65 9.47 -5.55 -5.38
C LYS A 65 8.30 -4.89 -4.66
N GLU A 66 7.07 -5.22 -5.06
CA GLU A 66 5.87 -4.72 -4.39
C GLU A 66 5.80 -5.25 -2.95
N LEU A 67 6.13 -6.53 -2.72
CA LEU A 67 6.14 -7.10 -1.37
C LEU A 67 7.13 -6.36 -0.44
N LEU A 68 8.33 -6.03 -0.92
CA LEU A 68 9.31 -5.25 -0.15
C LEU A 68 8.75 -3.87 0.27
N ILE A 69 7.96 -3.22 -0.59
CA ILE A 69 7.30 -1.95 -0.28
C ILE A 69 6.28 -2.16 0.85
N TRP A 70 5.43 -3.19 0.75
CA TRP A 70 4.45 -3.51 1.77
C TRP A 70 5.08 -3.88 3.12
N GLU A 71 6.18 -4.63 3.11
CA GLU A 71 6.94 -4.95 4.32
C GLU A 71 7.54 -3.70 4.97
N HIS A 72 8.06 -2.78 4.16
CA HIS A 72 8.60 -1.50 4.64
C HIS A 72 7.51 -0.61 5.27
N ILE A 73 6.34 -0.51 4.61
CA ILE A 73 5.15 0.16 5.16
C ILE A 73 4.76 -0.47 6.50
N ALA A 74 4.59 -1.79 6.54
CA ALA A 74 4.12 -2.50 7.73
C ALA A 74 5.10 -2.37 8.90
N SER A 75 6.40 -2.49 8.65
CA SER A 75 7.41 -2.38 9.70
C SER A 75 7.52 -0.94 10.24
N THR A 76 7.40 0.07 9.36
CA THR A 76 7.38 1.48 9.78
C THR A 76 6.13 1.80 10.57
N TYR A 77 4.97 1.33 10.09
CA TYR A 77 3.69 1.49 10.78
C TYR A 77 3.73 0.88 12.18
N ASP A 78 4.14 -0.38 12.30
CA ASP A 78 4.19 -1.10 13.58
C ASP A 78 5.13 -0.40 14.58
N GLY A 79 6.32 0.02 14.12
CA GLY A 79 7.27 0.78 14.92
C GLY A 79 6.78 2.16 15.37
N PHE A 80 5.85 2.77 14.63
CA PHE A 80 5.23 4.05 14.99
C PHE A 80 4.06 3.86 15.96
N VAL A 81 3.13 2.97 15.65
CA VAL A 81 1.92 2.78 16.47
C VAL A 81 2.20 2.07 17.80
N SER A 82 3.24 1.23 17.88
CA SER A 82 3.62 0.57 19.15
C SER A 82 4.12 1.53 20.23
N LYS A 83 4.56 2.73 19.84
CA LYS A 83 5.05 3.76 20.77
C LYS A 83 3.97 4.72 21.26
N LEU A 84 2.78 4.68 20.65
CA LEU A 84 1.76 5.72 20.79
C LEU A 84 0.37 5.13 21.08
N SER A 85 -0.37 5.78 21.98
CA SER A 85 -1.78 5.47 22.21
C SER A 85 -2.65 6.17 21.17
N LEU A 86 -2.77 5.59 19.97
CA LEU A 86 -3.55 6.14 18.86
C LEU A 86 -4.94 5.50 18.77
N ASN A 87 -5.94 6.31 18.42
CA ASN A 87 -7.25 5.79 18.01
C ASN A 87 -7.21 5.25 16.57
N LEU A 88 -8.28 4.57 16.14
CA LEU A 88 -8.34 3.94 14.82
C LEU A 88 -8.21 4.94 13.67
N ASP A 89 -8.73 6.16 13.81
CA ASP A 89 -8.64 7.17 12.75
C ASP A 89 -7.19 7.66 12.56
N ALA A 90 -6.47 7.90 13.65
CA ALA A 90 -5.05 8.24 13.62
C ALA A 90 -4.20 7.09 13.05
N LYS A 91 -4.53 5.83 13.37
CA LYS A 91 -3.91 4.65 12.76
C LYS A 91 -4.14 4.59 11.25
N LYS A 92 -5.38 4.80 10.80
CA LYS A 92 -5.72 4.84 9.36
C LYS A 92 -5.02 5.98 8.64
N GLU A 93 -4.89 7.14 9.29
CA GLU A 93 -4.15 8.26 8.74
C GLU A 93 -2.65 7.95 8.61
N ALA A 94 -2.03 7.35 9.63
CA ALA A 94 -0.64 6.91 9.55
C ALA A 94 -0.40 5.96 8.38
N PHE A 95 -1.27 4.95 8.22
CA PHE A 95 -1.21 4.03 7.08
C PHE A 95 -1.38 4.74 5.73
N SER A 96 -2.34 5.66 5.62
CA SER A 96 -2.59 6.45 4.40
C SER A 96 -1.39 7.30 4.01
N ILE A 97 -0.72 7.94 4.99
CA ILE A 97 0.52 8.70 4.77
C ILE A 97 1.61 7.79 4.19
N LEU A 98 1.88 6.65 4.83
CA LEU A 98 2.91 5.71 4.37
C LEU A 98 2.63 5.17 2.98
N LEU A 99 1.38 4.76 2.71
CA LEU A 99 0.95 4.29 1.40
C LEU A 99 1.12 5.38 0.33
N GLY A 100 0.69 6.61 0.63
CA GLY A 100 0.89 7.76 -0.26
C GLY A 100 2.36 8.00 -0.58
N PHE A 101 3.22 8.00 0.43
CA PHE A 101 4.67 8.17 0.26
C PHE A 101 5.30 7.07 -0.60
N SER A 102 4.85 5.81 -0.46
CA SER A 102 5.32 4.71 -1.31
C SER A 102 5.03 4.91 -2.80
N MET A 103 3.97 5.67 -3.12
CA MET A 103 3.57 6.04 -4.47
C MET A 103 4.13 7.38 -4.95
N GLY A 104 5.00 8.03 -4.17
CA GLY A 104 5.54 9.36 -4.48
C GLY A 104 4.55 10.52 -4.26
N LEU A 105 3.47 10.28 -3.51
CA LEU A 105 2.54 11.33 -3.09
C LEU A 105 3.02 11.96 -1.79
N ASN A 106 2.86 13.28 -1.68
CA ASN A 106 3.05 13.98 -0.42
C ASN A 106 1.77 13.91 0.40
N SER A 107 1.88 13.78 1.73
CA SER A 107 0.70 13.86 2.57
C SER A 107 0.13 15.28 2.53
N HIS A 108 -1.20 15.35 2.44
CA HIS A 108 -1.90 16.57 2.84
C HIS A 108 -1.77 16.72 4.38
N GLY A 109 -1.94 17.93 4.91
CA GLY A 109 -1.76 18.18 6.35
C GLY A 109 -2.56 17.18 7.21
N PRO A 110 -1.97 16.64 8.30
CA PRO A 110 -2.61 15.58 9.07
C PRO A 110 -3.87 16.10 9.78
N LYS A 111 -4.90 15.26 9.83
CA LYS A 111 -6.20 15.56 10.45
C LYS A 111 -6.31 14.97 11.86
N TYR A 112 -5.69 13.81 12.10
CA TYR A 112 -5.79 13.06 13.36
C TYR A 112 -4.45 12.96 14.09
N LEU A 113 -3.34 12.85 13.36
CA LEU A 113 -2.00 13.03 13.88
C LEU A 113 -1.70 14.53 14.02
N ASN A 114 -0.86 14.87 15.00
CA ASN A 114 -0.27 16.21 15.01
C ASN A 114 0.93 16.29 14.05
N ALA A 115 1.39 17.51 13.75
CA ALA A 115 2.49 17.74 12.81
C ALA A 115 3.78 16.99 13.19
N ASN A 116 4.17 17.01 14.47
CA ASN A 116 5.37 16.31 14.94
C ASN A 116 5.27 14.79 14.75
N GLN A 117 4.09 14.22 15.00
CA GLN A 117 3.83 12.79 14.79
C GLN A 117 3.90 12.41 13.31
N ALA A 118 3.33 13.24 12.43
CA ALA A 118 3.41 13.04 10.99
C ALA A 118 4.85 13.14 10.48
N ASP A 119 5.61 14.13 10.96
CA ASP A 119 7.02 14.30 10.61
C ASP A 119 7.89 13.15 11.11
N GLU A 120 7.67 12.67 12.34
CA GLU A 120 8.36 11.49 12.88
C GLU A 120 8.08 10.24 12.04
N LEU A 121 6.81 10.02 11.66
CA LEU A 121 6.40 8.92 10.80
C LEU A 121 7.11 8.96 9.45
N ILE A 122 7.11 10.12 8.79
CA ILE A 122 7.74 10.32 7.48
C ILE A 122 9.25 10.13 7.57
N ASN A 123 9.90 10.67 8.61
CA ASN A 123 11.33 10.50 8.82
C ASN A 123 11.70 9.03 9.09
N SER A 124 10.88 8.32 9.86
CA SER A 124 11.06 6.89 10.12
C SER A 124 10.96 6.06 8.83
N TYR A 125 10.06 6.44 7.92
CA TYR A 125 9.91 5.77 6.63
C TYR A 125 11.10 6.01 5.69
N LYS A 126 11.68 7.21 5.70
CA LYS A 126 12.80 7.59 4.81
C LYS A 126 14.16 7.04 5.24
N ASN A 127 14.35 6.84 6.55
CA ASN A 127 15.65 6.50 7.15
C ASN A 127 15.86 4.99 7.36
N ARG A 128 15.07 4.15 6.69
CA ARG A 128 15.14 2.70 6.80
C ARG A 128 15.60 2.06 5.49
#